data_AF-A0A818TA39-F1
#
_entry.id   AF-A0A818TA39-F1
#
_cell.length_a   1.000
_cell.length_b   1.000
_cell.length_c   1.000
_cell.angle_alpha   90.00
_cell.angle_beta   90.00
_cell.angle_gamma   90.00
#
_symmetry.space_group_name_H-M   'P 1'
#
loop_
_entity.id
_entity.type
_entity.pdbx_description
1 polymer ?
#
loop_
_entity_poly.entity_id
_entity_poly.type
_entity_poly.pdbx_seq_one_letter_code
_entity_poly.pdbx_strand_id
1 'polypeptide(L)'
;MREKKIHYKDINGFITCSLCNGYLIDAATIPECLHTFCKTCIAAYLDNDEEDNTRCPKCDSVIDHVNPWRVLVFDRTLQSIAYKLVPHLYKEEIERQIAYYKERDLPYPPSLVEKLQEKRDEEEQQTIPANSDLHIYDDQVAICIDTKTRDIESFPRKFIICSSNATVTHLKKLLAKMIFQDPYQYRKIDIYLDDQILGKDHTMRFISLTKWRHKMPPICLTYDVSPI
;
A
#
# COMPACT_ATOMS: atom_id res chain seq x y z
N MET A 1 8.09 -21.27 -3.98
CA MET A 1 7.93 -21.25 -2.51
C MET A 1 6.59 -21.90 -2.21
N ARG A 2 6.51 -23.01 -1.47
CA ARG A 2 5.22 -23.69 -1.21
C ARG A 2 4.44 -22.86 -0.19
N GLU A 3 3.22 -22.46 -0.52
CA GLU A 3 2.31 -21.79 0.40
C GLU A 3 1.91 -22.76 1.53
N LYS A 4 2.29 -22.43 2.77
CA LYS A 4 1.81 -23.15 3.96
C LYS A 4 0.47 -22.54 4.37
N LYS A 5 -0.58 -23.34 4.36
CA LYS A 5 -1.88 -22.96 4.93
C LYS A 5 -1.82 -23.16 6.45
N ILE A 6 -2.23 -22.14 7.20
CA ILE A 6 -2.30 -22.17 8.67
C ILE A 6 -3.78 -22.17 9.06
N HIS A 7 -4.15 -22.98 10.06
CA HIS A 7 -5.52 -23.01 10.55
C HIS A 7 -5.74 -21.91 11.60
N TYR A 8 -6.89 -21.24 11.56
CA TYR A 8 -7.24 -20.20 12.54
C TYR A 8 -7.23 -20.68 13.98
N LYS A 9 -7.55 -21.95 14.24
CA LYS A 9 -7.52 -22.53 15.59
C LYS A 9 -6.13 -22.39 16.24
N ASP A 10 -5.06 -22.44 15.44
CA ASP A 10 -3.69 -22.35 15.91
C ASP A 10 -3.27 -20.88 16.18
N ILE A 11 -3.98 -19.92 15.58
CA ILE A 11 -3.69 -18.48 15.69
C ILE A 11 -4.57 -17.81 16.73
N ASN A 12 -5.83 -18.26 16.88
CA ASN A 12 -6.85 -17.58 17.68
C ASN A 12 -6.38 -17.30 19.11
N GLY A 13 -5.64 -18.23 19.73
CA GLY A 13 -5.11 -18.03 21.09
C GLY A 13 -4.22 -16.79 21.28
N PHE A 14 -3.69 -16.21 20.20
CA PHE A 14 -2.83 -15.02 20.21
C PHE A 14 -3.55 -13.73 19.83
N ILE A 15 -4.74 -13.80 19.22
CA ILE A 15 -5.44 -12.63 18.64
C ILE A 15 -6.86 -12.44 19.17
N THR A 16 -7.27 -13.25 20.15
CA THR A 16 -8.57 -13.14 20.82
C THR A 16 -8.45 -12.58 22.23
N CYS A 17 -9.41 -11.75 22.63
CA CYS A 17 -9.56 -11.24 23.98
C CYS A 17 -10.23 -12.30 24.87
N SER A 18 -9.66 -12.58 26.05
CA SER A 18 -10.24 -13.56 26.99
C SER A 18 -11.42 -13.01 27.80
N LEU A 19 -11.67 -11.70 27.79
CA LEU A 19 -12.81 -11.09 28.50
C LEU A 19 -14.10 -11.16 27.70
N CYS A 20 -14.04 -10.93 26.37
CA CYS A 20 -15.23 -10.98 25.50
C CYS A 20 -15.28 -12.21 24.60
N ASN A 21 -14.25 -13.05 24.58
CA ASN A 21 -14.09 -14.20 23.68
C ASN A 21 -14.17 -13.86 22.18
N GLY A 22 -13.99 -12.58 21.83
CA GLY A 22 -13.91 -12.09 20.45
C GLY A 22 -12.48 -11.79 20.02
N TYR A 23 -12.27 -11.42 18.75
CA TYR A 23 -10.99 -10.90 18.29
C TYR A 23 -10.68 -9.54 18.94
N LEU A 24 -9.39 -9.24 19.08
CA LEU A 24 -8.92 -8.00 19.68
C LEU A 24 -9.37 -6.78 18.86
N ILE A 25 -10.05 -5.84 19.51
CA ILE A 25 -10.41 -4.51 19.01
C ILE A 25 -9.77 -3.47 19.93
N ASP A 26 -9.00 -2.56 19.34
CA ASP A 26 -8.12 -1.63 20.06
C ASP A 26 -7.31 -2.33 21.16
N ALA A 27 -6.44 -3.26 20.75
CA ALA A 27 -5.63 -4.08 21.63
C ALA A 27 -4.88 -3.25 22.68
N ALA A 28 -5.07 -3.60 23.95
CA ALA A 28 -4.44 -2.99 25.11
C ALA A 28 -3.70 -4.08 25.90
N THR A 29 -2.38 -3.91 26.04
CA THR A 29 -1.49 -4.87 26.69
C THR A 29 -1.06 -4.35 28.05
N ILE A 30 -1.03 -5.25 29.04
CA ILE A 30 -0.43 -5.02 30.36
C ILE A 30 1.08 -5.31 30.24
N PRO A 31 1.98 -4.32 30.39
CA PRO A 31 3.42 -4.52 30.25
C PRO A 31 4.02 -5.57 31.19
N GLU A 32 3.54 -5.65 32.43
CA GLU A 32 4.10 -6.54 33.46
C GLU A 32 3.93 -8.03 33.14
N CYS A 33 2.83 -8.41 32.47
CA CYS A 33 2.54 -9.82 32.16
C CYS A 33 2.32 -10.12 30.67
N LEU A 34 2.37 -9.08 29.81
CA LEU A 34 2.18 -9.14 28.36
C LEU A 34 0.84 -9.77 27.92
N HIS A 35 -0.15 -9.78 28.80
CA HIS A 35 -1.50 -10.17 28.41
C HIS A 35 -2.24 -9.00 27.76
N THR A 36 -2.90 -9.29 26.64
CA THR A 36 -3.59 -8.31 25.80
C THR A 36 -5.09 -8.55 25.79
N PHE A 37 -5.84 -7.46 25.85
CA PHE A 37 -7.30 -7.44 25.86
C PHE A 37 -7.81 -6.35 24.90
N CYS A 38 -9.11 -6.31 24.62
CA CYS A 38 -9.70 -5.15 23.96
C CYS A 38 -9.68 -3.95 24.92
N LYS A 39 -9.41 -2.74 24.43
CA LYS A 39 -9.41 -1.50 25.23
C LYS A 39 -10.65 -1.37 26.10
N THR A 40 -11.84 -1.52 25.51
CA THR A 40 -13.11 -1.37 26.23
C THR A 40 -13.34 -2.49 27.25
N CYS A 41 -12.87 -3.70 26.98
CA CYS A 41 -13.01 -4.83 27.90
C CYS A 41 -12.15 -4.65 29.14
N ILE A 42 -10.86 -4.35 28.97
CA ILE A 42 -9.99 -4.12 30.14
C ILE A 42 -10.38 -2.84 30.87
N ALA A 43 -10.81 -1.81 30.16
CA ALA A 43 -11.34 -0.60 30.75
C ALA A 43 -12.53 -0.88 31.67
N ALA A 44 -13.55 -1.56 31.14
CA ALA A 44 -14.73 -1.92 31.92
C ALA A 44 -14.40 -2.84 33.11
N TYR A 45 -13.43 -3.75 32.96
CA TYR A 45 -12.98 -4.58 34.07
C TYR A 45 -12.36 -3.74 35.20
N LEU A 46 -11.46 -2.82 34.87
CA LEU A 46 -10.77 -1.96 35.84
C LEU A 46 -11.67 -0.88 36.45
N ASP A 47 -12.73 -0.46 35.74
CA ASP A 47 -13.72 0.50 36.22
C ASP A 47 -14.77 -0.11 37.17
N ASN A 48 -14.86 -1.44 37.28
CA ASN A 48 -15.77 -2.04 38.26
C ASN A 48 -15.24 -1.75 39.68
N ASP A 49 -16.12 -1.46 40.64
CA ASP A 49 -15.74 -1.07 42.02
C ASP A 49 -15.29 -2.27 42.91
N GLU A 50 -14.70 -3.32 42.35
CA GLU A 50 -14.18 -4.45 43.13
C GLU A 50 -12.77 -4.16 43.65
N GLU A 51 -12.51 -4.43 44.93
CA GLU A 51 -11.27 -4.10 45.66
C GLU A 51 -9.98 -4.71 45.04
N ASP A 52 -10.11 -5.66 44.10
CA ASP A 52 -9.00 -6.38 43.44
C ASP A 52 -8.77 -5.98 41.96
N ASN A 53 -9.41 -4.91 41.46
CA ASN A 53 -9.30 -4.47 40.05
C ASN A 53 -7.98 -3.78 39.67
N THR A 54 -6.91 -4.09 40.39
CA THR A 54 -5.53 -3.74 40.03
C THR A 54 -4.77 -4.93 39.47
N ARG A 55 -5.45 -6.05 39.21
CA ARG A 55 -4.83 -7.32 38.84
C ARG A 55 -5.25 -7.76 37.44
N CYS A 56 -4.37 -8.49 36.78
CA CYS A 56 -4.61 -8.99 35.43
C CYS A 56 -5.74 -10.04 35.44
N PRO A 57 -6.79 -9.91 34.61
CA PRO A 57 -7.89 -10.87 34.56
C PRO A 57 -7.51 -12.30 34.15
N LYS A 58 -6.32 -12.49 33.58
CA LYS A 58 -5.87 -13.77 33.02
C LYS A 58 -4.89 -14.52 33.92
N CYS A 59 -4.01 -13.81 34.62
CA CYS A 59 -2.95 -14.43 35.42
C CYS A 59 -2.81 -13.85 36.82
N ASP A 60 -3.71 -12.94 37.22
CA ASP A 60 -3.77 -12.35 38.56
C ASP A 60 -2.50 -11.58 38.99
N SER A 61 -1.64 -11.23 38.03
CA SER A 61 -0.47 -10.38 38.30
C SER A 61 -0.92 -8.95 38.58
N VAL A 62 -0.29 -8.29 39.54
CA VAL A 62 -0.55 -6.87 39.82
C VAL A 62 -0.14 -6.03 38.60
N ILE A 63 -1.07 -5.20 38.12
CA ILE A 63 -0.88 -4.25 37.02
C ILE A 63 -0.20 -2.99 37.55
N ASP A 64 -0.78 -2.40 38.60
CA ASP A 64 -0.26 -1.22 39.29
C ASP A 64 -0.89 -1.12 40.68
N HIS A 65 -0.15 -0.63 41.68
CA HIS A 65 -0.64 -0.54 43.06
C HIS A 65 -1.53 0.69 43.33
N VAL A 66 -1.60 1.65 42.42
CA VAL A 66 -2.26 2.95 42.64
C VAL A 66 -3.24 3.28 41.53
N ASN A 67 -2.84 3.09 40.28
CA ASN A 67 -3.70 3.39 39.13
C ASN A 67 -3.39 2.46 37.95
N PRO A 68 -4.24 1.44 37.70
CA PRO A 68 -4.02 0.49 36.62
C PRO A 68 -4.13 1.12 35.22
N TRP A 69 -4.82 2.26 35.08
CA TRP A 69 -4.93 2.99 33.81
C TRP A 69 -3.61 3.58 33.32
N ARG A 70 -2.70 3.90 34.24
CA ARG A 70 -1.41 4.54 33.90
C ARG A 70 -0.49 3.59 33.13
N VAL A 71 -0.57 2.30 33.43
CA VAL A 71 0.40 1.31 32.97
C VAL A 71 -0.09 0.58 31.71
N LEU A 72 -1.37 0.65 31.39
CA LEU A 72 -1.91 0.07 30.16
C LEU A 72 -1.36 0.76 28.91
N VAL A 73 -0.92 -0.05 27.94
CA VAL A 73 -0.36 0.43 26.66
C VAL A 73 -1.17 -0.11 25.49
N PHE A 74 -1.48 0.76 24.51
CA PHE A 74 -2.11 0.32 23.26
C PHE A 74 -1.11 -0.41 22.37
N ASP A 75 -1.41 -1.66 22.05
CA ASP A 75 -0.59 -2.50 21.20
C ASP A 75 -1.02 -2.38 19.74
N ARG A 76 -0.53 -1.30 19.10
CA ARG A 76 -0.84 -1.01 17.68
C ARG A 76 -0.35 -2.11 16.75
N THR A 77 0.75 -2.79 17.12
CA THR A 77 1.34 -3.85 16.30
C THR A 77 0.46 -5.09 16.33
N LEU A 78 0.08 -5.55 17.52
CA LEU A 78 -0.82 -6.70 17.66
C LEU A 78 -2.19 -6.42 17.04
N GLN A 79 -2.71 -5.20 17.20
CA GLN A 79 -3.95 -4.80 16.54
C GLN A 79 -3.83 -4.87 15.00
N SER A 80 -2.72 -4.39 14.43
CA SER A 80 -2.46 -4.50 12.99
C SER A 80 -2.35 -5.95 12.53
N ILE A 81 -1.72 -6.81 13.34
CA ILE A 81 -1.63 -8.25 13.08
C ILE A 81 -3.04 -8.88 13.07
N ALA A 82 -3.87 -8.61 14.08
CA ALA A 82 -5.22 -9.14 14.16
C ALA A 82 -6.06 -8.74 12.93
N TYR A 83 -6.02 -7.47 12.53
CA TYR A 83 -6.74 -6.98 11.35
C TYR A 83 -6.23 -7.55 10.02
N LYS A 84 -4.93 -7.88 9.91
CA LYS A 84 -4.36 -8.48 8.70
C LYS A 84 -4.59 -9.99 8.62
N LEU A 85 -4.63 -10.68 9.77
CA LEU A 85 -4.82 -12.13 9.82
C LEU A 85 -6.29 -12.54 9.70
N VAL A 86 -7.21 -11.76 10.27
CA VAL A 86 -8.63 -12.07 10.24
C VAL A 86 -9.31 -11.31 9.10
N PRO A 87 -9.82 -11.99 8.06
CA PRO A 87 -10.53 -11.35 6.96
C PRO A 87 -11.73 -10.56 7.48
N HIS A 88 -11.95 -9.39 6.90
CA HIS A 88 -13.11 -8.52 7.16
C HIS A 88 -13.22 -7.93 8.57
N LEU A 89 -12.41 -8.35 9.55
CA LEU A 89 -12.49 -7.86 10.94
C LEU A 89 -12.45 -6.34 11.04
N TYR A 90 -11.50 -5.71 10.34
CA TYR A 90 -11.39 -4.24 10.31
C TYR A 90 -12.63 -3.59 9.70
N LYS A 91 -13.09 -4.10 8.54
CA LYS A 91 -14.23 -3.56 7.81
C LYS A 91 -15.51 -3.64 8.65
N GLU A 92 -15.76 -4.80 9.26
CA GLU A 92 -16.93 -5.01 10.13
C GLU A 92 -16.91 -4.10 11.36
N GLU A 93 -15.74 -3.91 11.99
CA GLU A 93 -15.63 -3.01 13.14
C GLU A 93 -15.93 -1.55 12.76
N ILE A 94 -15.43 -1.09 11.62
CA ILE A 94 -15.74 0.26 11.11
C ILE A 94 -17.23 0.40 10.80
N GLU A 95 -17.86 -0.62 10.20
CA GLU A 95 -19.30 -0.62 9.91
C GLU A 95 -20.14 -0.55 11.19
N ARG A 96 -19.75 -1.28 12.25
CA ARG A 96 -20.39 -1.18 13.58
C ARG A 96 -20.26 0.21 14.18
N GLN A 97 -19.08 0.83 14.08
CA GLN A 97 -18.88 2.20 14.57
C GLN A 97 -19.76 3.20 13.82
N ILE A 98 -19.82 3.12 12.50
CA ILE A 98 -20.67 3.99 11.68
C ILE A 98 -22.14 3.82 12.07
N ALA A 99 -22.62 2.58 12.16
CA ALA A 99 -24.00 2.30 12.56
C ALA A 99 -24.33 2.91 13.94
N TYR A 100 -23.44 2.74 14.92
CA TYR A 100 -23.61 3.29 16.27
C TYR A 100 -23.84 4.81 16.29
N TYR A 101 -23.03 5.58 15.56
CA TYR A 101 -23.14 7.04 15.50
C TYR A 101 -24.34 7.49 14.66
N LYS A 102 -24.60 6.81 13.54
CA LYS A 102 -25.72 7.09 12.65
C LYS A 102 -27.08 6.87 13.32
N GLU A 103 -27.24 5.76 14.06
CA GLU A 103 -28.47 5.42 14.76
C GLU A 103 -28.80 6.39 15.89
N ARG A 104 -27.77 7.03 16.48
CA ARG A 104 -27.90 7.99 17.58
C ARG A 104 -27.92 9.46 17.12
N ASP A 105 -27.86 9.71 15.82
CA ASP A 105 -27.75 11.05 15.24
C ASP A 105 -26.60 11.88 15.84
N LEU A 106 -25.45 11.23 16.09
CA LEU A 106 -24.26 11.85 16.66
C LEU A 106 -23.22 12.15 15.59
N PRO A 107 -22.46 13.25 15.72
CA PRO A 107 -21.36 13.55 14.79
C PRO A 107 -20.28 12.47 14.87
N TYR A 108 -19.76 12.05 13.72
CA TYR A 108 -18.66 11.09 13.65
C TYR A 108 -17.37 11.70 14.22
N PRO A 109 -16.57 10.92 14.98
CA PRO A 109 -15.28 11.40 15.46
C PRO A 109 -14.29 11.57 14.28
N PRO A 110 -13.32 12.50 14.37
CA PRO A 110 -12.35 12.75 13.29
C PRO A 110 -11.63 11.49 12.79
N SER A 111 -11.25 10.61 13.72
CA SER A 111 -10.59 9.34 13.42
C SER A 111 -11.45 8.36 12.61
N LEU A 112 -12.78 8.46 12.68
CA LEU A 112 -13.68 7.65 11.85
C LEU A 112 -13.90 8.30 10.48
N VAL A 113 -13.90 9.63 10.41
CA VAL A 113 -13.98 10.38 9.14
C VAL A 113 -12.76 10.11 8.27
N GLU A 114 -11.56 10.11 8.85
CA GLU A 114 -10.30 9.77 8.16
C GLU A 114 -10.38 8.37 7.54
N LYS A 115 -10.79 7.36 8.33
CA LYS A 115 -10.94 5.97 7.86
C LYS A 115 -11.99 5.82 6.76
N LEU A 116 -13.04 6.64 6.77
CA LEU A 116 -14.06 6.69 5.72
C LEU A 116 -13.56 7.38 4.44
N GLN A 117 -12.62 8.31 4.54
CA GLN A 117 -11.94 8.90 3.38
C GLN A 117 -10.99 7.88 2.75
N GLU A 118 -10.14 7.24 3.54
CA GLU A 118 -9.24 6.17 3.07
C GLU A 118 -9.99 5.07 2.33
N LYS A 119 -11.13 4.61 2.87
CA LYS A 119 -11.97 3.58 2.22
C LYS A 119 -12.57 4.07 0.90
N ARG A 120 -12.95 5.35 0.79
CA ARG A 120 -13.45 5.93 -0.47
C ARG A 120 -12.34 6.03 -1.51
N ASP A 121 -11.14 6.44 -1.10
CA ASP A 121 -9.99 6.52 -1.99
C ASP A 121 -9.57 5.11 -2.47
N GLU A 122 -9.65 4.10 -1.60
CA GLU A 122 -9.42 2.69 -1.96
C GLU A 122 -10.51 2.11 -2.88
N GLU A 123 -11.78 2.45 -2.66
CA GLU A 123 -12.91 2.02 -3.52
C GLU A 123 -12.90 2.73 -4.89
N GLU A 124 -12.50 4.01 -4.94
CA GLU A 124 -12.21 4.74 -6.19
C GLU A 124 -11.01 4.11 -6.93
N GLN A 125 -10.01 3.60 -6.22
CA GLN A 125 -8.90 2.85 -6.83
C GLN A 125 -9.30 1.42 -7.27
N GLN A 126 -10.28 0.79 -6.64
CA GLN A 126 -10.76 -0.57 -6.98
C GLN A 126 -11.84 -0.59 -8.07
N THR A 127 -12.52 0.53 -8.32
CA THR A 127 -13.49 0.70 -9.43
C THR A 127 -12.83 0.94 -10.78
N ILE A 128 -11.49 1.06 -10.80
CA ILE A 128 -10.63 1.01 -11.98
C ILE A 128 -10.72 -0.43 -12.52
N PRO A 129 -11.45 -0.73 -13.62
CA PRO A 129 -11.47 -2.07 -14.20
C PRO A 129 -10.05 -2.65 -14.34
N ALA A 130 -9.90 -3.97 -14.29
CA ALA A 130 -8.60 -4.65 -14.45
C ALA A 130 -7.85 -4.35 -15.78
N ASN A 131 -8.46 -3.53 -16.65
CA ASN A 131 -7.94 -3.03 -17.92
C ASN A 131 -7.90 -1.49 -18.02
N SER A 132 -8.12 -0.74 -16.93
CA SER A 132 -7.83 0.69 -16.90
C SER A 132 -6.39 0.92 -16.48
N ASP A 133 -5.76 1.84 -17.21
CA ASP A 133 -4.39 2.28 -17.00
C ASP A 133 -4.22 2.77 -15.55
N LEU A 134 -3.59 1.93 -14.70
CA LEU A 134 -3.14 2.29 -13.35
C LEU A 134 -2.17 3.49 -13.36
N HIS A 135 -1.75 3.90 -14.56
CA HIS A 135 -0.88 5.03 -14.84
C HIS A 135 -1.63 6.35 -15.14
N ILE A 136 -2.97 6.39 -15.12
CA ILE A 136 -3.73 7.64 -15.33
C ILE A 136 -3.37 8.72 -14.31
N TYR A 137 -3.09 8.31 -13.07
CA TYR A 137 -2.71 9.22 -11.98
C TYR A 137 -1.21 9.48 -11.89
N ASP A 138 -0.40 8.79 -12.70
CA ASP A 138 1.03 9.08 -12.75
C ASP A 138 1.26 10.42 -13.45
N ASP A 139 2.23 11.19 -12.96
CA ASP A 139 2.75 12.36 -13.68
C ASP A 139 3.11 11.95 -15.11
N GLN A 140 2.57 12.63 -16.11
CA GLN A 140 2.79 12.30 -17.52
C GLN A 140 3.96 13.07 -18.12
N VAL A 141 4.70 12.43 -19.02
CA VAL A 141 5.83 13.00 -19.73
C VAL A 141 5.67 12.82 -21.24
N ALA A 142 5.93 13.89 -21.99
CA ALA A 142 5.96 13.86 -23.45
C ALA A 142 7.37 13.50 -23.93
N ILE A 143 7.45 12.53 -24.83
CA ILE A 143 8.69 12.00 -25.38
C ILE A 143 8.59 12.05 -26.91
N CYS A 144 9.66 12.51 -27.54
CA CYS A 144 9.88 12.37 -28.98
C CYS A 144 10.90 11.25 -29.18
N ILE A 145 10.61 10.29 -30.06
CA ILE A 145 11.52 9.21 -30.43
C ILE A 145 11.79 9.30 -31.92
N ASP A 146 13.06 9.52 -32.29
CA ASP A 146 13.51 9.53 -33.69
C ASP A 146 14.54 8.44 -33.96
N THR A 147 14.69 8.04 -35.22
CA THR A 147 15.70 7.05 -35.63
C THR A 147 17.05 7.74 -35.83
N LYS A 148 18.14 7.09 -35.39
CA LYS A 148 19.50 7.56 -35.66
C LYS A 148 19.91 7.35 -37.12
N THR A 149 19.38 6.32 -37.76
CA THR A 149 19.68 5.89 -39.13
C THR A 149 18.46 6.08 -40.05
N ARG A 150 18.69 6.65 -41.24
CA ARG A 150 17.62 6.99 -42.21
C ARG A 150 17.04 5.76 -42.94
N ASP A 151 17.68 4.60 -42.81
CA ASP A 151 17.32 3.37 -43.52
C ASP A 151 16.31 2.47 -42.76
N ILE A 152 15.99 2.83 -41.51
CA ILE A 152 14.98 2.14 -40.70
C ILE A 152 13.64 2.83 -40.89
N GLU A 153 12.57 2.07 -41.14
CA GLU A 153 11.21 2.61 -41.26
C GLU A 153 10.91 3.52 -40.05
N SER A 154 10.70 4.80 -40.34
CA SER A 154 10.46 5.82 -39.32
C SER A 154 9.29 5.41 -38.44
N PHE A 155 9.48 5.50 -37.12
CA PHE A 155 8.42 5.26 -36.15
C PHE A 155 7.18 6.10 -36.49
N PRO A 156 6.01 5.49 -36.73
CA PRO A 156 4.85 6.20 -37.29
C PRO A 156 4.26 7.24 -36.34
N ARG A 157 4.56 7.15 -35.03
CA ARG A 157 4.09 8.08 -33.99
C ARG A 157 5.25 8.64 -33.19
N LYS A 158 6.10 9.48 -33.79
CA LYS A 158 7.30 10.04 -33.14
C LYS A 158 7.08 10.62 -31.75
N PHE A 159 5.88 11.09 -31.42
CA PHE A 159 5.55 11.63 -30.12
C PHE A 159 4.68 10.67 -29.32
N ILE A 160 5.08 10.40 -28.08
CA ILE A 160 4.38 9.56 -27.11
C ILE A 160 4.23 10.34 -25.82
N ILE A 161 3.06 10.26 -25.19
CA ILE A 161 2.86 10.65 -23.80
C ILE A 161 2.74 9.36 -22.99
N CYS A 162 3.51 9.26 -21.92
CA CYS A 162 3.46 8.11 -21.03
C CYS A 162 3.65 8.53 -19.57
N SER A 163 3.42 7.60 -18.64
CA SER A 163 3.77 7.79 -17.23
C SER A 163 5.26 8.11 -17.08
N SER A 164 5.58 9.02 -16.17
CA SER A 164 6.94 9.36 -15.76
C SER A 164 7.68 8.17 -15.12
N ASN A 165 6.94 7.17 -14.63
CA ASN A 165 7.48 5.92 -14.09
C ASN A 165 7.82 4.90 -15.19
N ALA A 166 7.44 5.14 -16.45
CA ALA A 166 7.85 4.28 -17.56
C ALA A 166 9.38 4.21 -17.66
N THR A 167 9.93 3.03 -17.97
CA THR A 167 11.37 2.83 -18.10
C THR A 167 11.81 2.80 -19.54
N VAL A 168 13.12 2.95 -19.77
CA VAL A 168 13.75 2.72 -21.08
C VAL A 168 13.40 1.33 -21.61
N THR A 169 13.29 0.31 -20.76
CA THR A 169 12.86 -1.03 -21.19
C THR A 169 11.44 -1.04 -21.76
N HIS A 170 10.50 -0.28 -21.19
CA HIS A 170 9.14 -0.16 -21.73
C HIS A 170 9.18 0.47 -23.13
N LEU A 171 9.98 1.51 -23.34
CA LEU A 171 10.18 2.11 -24.67
C LEU A 171 10.86 1.15 -25.65
N LYS A 172 11.90 0.42 -25.22
CA LYS A 172 12.56 -0.59 -26.06
C LYS A 172 11.57 -1.68 -26.50
N LYS A 173 10.70 -2.15 -25.60
CA LYS A 173 9.64 -3.13 -25.94
C LYS A 173 8.61 -2.57 -26.91
N LEU A 174 8.22 -1.31 -26.74
CA LEU A 174 7.30 -0.64 -27.66
C LEU A 174 7.90 -0.55 -29.07
N LEU A 175 9.15 -0.10 -29.18
CA LEU A 175 9.87 -0.04 -30.45
C LEU A 175 10.04 -1.43 -31.07
N ALA A 176 10.37 -2.45 -30.27
CA ALA A 176 10.52 -3.82 -30.76
C ALA A 176 9.20 -4.40 -31.29
N LYS A 177 8.09 -4.13 -30.60
CA LYS A 177 6.76 -4.51 -31.07
C LYS A 177 6.38 -3.79 -32.37
N MET A 178 6.83 -2.56 -32.57
CA MET A 178 6.49 -1.79 -33.78
C MET A 178 7.38 -2.15 -34.98
N ILE A 179 8.68 -2.35 -34.76
CA ILE A 179 9.66 -2.64 -35.83
C ILE A 179 9.70 -4.13 -36.18
N PHE A 180 9.76 -4.99 -35.16
CA PHE A 180 9.94 -6.44 -35.34
C PHE A 180 8.66 -7.25 -35.15
N GLN A 181 7.53 -6.60 -34.84
CA GLN A 181 6.28 -7.25 -34.44
C GLN A 181 6.42 -8.18 -33.22
N ASP A 182 7.52 -8.06 -32.46
CA ASP A 182 7.85 -8.92 -31.33
C ASP A 182 8.47 -8.09 -30.19
N PRO A 183 7.77 -7.92 -29.05
CA PRO A 183 8.29 -7.17 -27.90
C PRO A 183 9.49 -7.84 -27.24
N TYR A 184 9.74 -9.13 -27.45
CA TYR A 184 10.89 -9.84 -26.85
C TYR A 184 12.23 -9.50 -27.53
N GLN A 185 12.19 -8.88 -28.71
CA GLN A 185 13.38 -8.41 -29.44
C GLN A 185 13.92 -7.06 -28.93
N TYR A 186 13.37 -6.51 -27.83
CA TYR A 186 13.79 -5.24 -27.22
C TYR A 186 15.28 -5.16 -26.87
N ARG A 187 15.98 -6.30 -26.78
CA ARG A 187 17.43 -6.36 -26.53
C ARG A 187 18.27 -5.88 -27.73
N LYS A 188 17.71 -5.89 -28.94
CA LYS A 188 18.36 -5.41 -30.17
C LYS A 188 18.19 -3.90 -30.39
N ILE A 189 17.50 -3.22 -29.49
CA ILE A 189 17.20 -1.80 -29.62
C ILE A 189 17.95 -1.06 -28.54
N ASP A 190 18.71 -0.06 -28.95
CA ASP A 190 19.36 0.88 -28.05
C ASP A 190 18.75 2.26 -28.17
N ILE A 191 18.55 2.91 -27.02
CA ILE A 191 17.93 4.23 -26.92
C ILE A 191 18.97 5.18 -26.34
N TYR A 192 19.10 6.34 -26.97
CA TYR A 192 20.09 7.35 -26.70
C TYR A 192 19.40 8.68 -26.36
N LEU A 193 20.11 9.47 -25.55
CA LEU A 193 19.81 10.86 -25.30
C LEU A 193 21.11 11.65 -25.50
N ASP A 194 21.11 12.61 -26.44
CA ASP A 194 22.31 13.35 -26.83
C ASP A 194 23.52 12.41 -27.10
N ASP A 195 23.31 11.35 -27.91
CA ASP A 195 24.27 10.29 -28.24
C ASP A 195 24.76 9.41 -27.07
N GLN A 196 24.27 9.61 -25.85
CA GLN A 196 24.56 8.72 -24.72
C GLN A 196 23.52 7.62 -24.58
N ILE A 197 23.96 6.37 -24.49
CA ILE A 197 23.09 5.23 -24.24
C ILE A 197 22.40 5.34 -22.89
N LEU A 198 21.10 5.06 -22.85
CA LEU A 198 20.31 5.06 -21.61
C LEU A 198 20.25 3.67 -20.99
N GLY A 199 20.43 3.62 -19.67
CA GLY A 199 20.29 2.39 -18.89
C GLY A 199 18.88 1.83 -18.93
N LYS A 200 18.75 0.50 -19.03
CA LYS A 200 17.46 -0.21 -19.19
C LYS A 200 16.43 0.09 -18.08
N ASP A 201 16.91 0.37 -16.87
CA ASP A 201 16.09 0.60 -15.67
C ASP A 201 15.86 2.09 -15.38
N HIS A 202 16.39 3.00 -16.21
CA HIS A 202 16.12 4.43 -16.05
C HIS A 202 14.65 4.72 -16.34
N THR A 203 13.99 5.38 -15.39
CA THR A 203 12.63 5.91 -15.57
C THR A 203 12.66 7.22 -16.34
N MET A 204 11.54 7.59 -16.98
CA MET A 204 11.44 8.86 -17.67
C MET A 204 11.53 10.05 -16.71
N ARG A 205 11.04 9.90 -15.47
CA ARG A 205 11.24 10.85 -14.38
C ARG A 205 12.72 11.06 -14.08
N PHE A 206 13.49 9.97 -13.95
CA PHE A 206 14.93 10.06 -13.73
C PHE A 206 15.63 10.78 -14.88
N ILE A 207 15.31 10.43 -16.13
CA ILE A 207 15.89 11.06 -17.32
C ILE A 207 15.53 12.55 -17.36
N SER A 208 14.28 12.90 -17.10
CA SER A 208 13.80 14.28 -17.03
C SER A 208 14.57 15.11 -15.99
N LEU A 209 14.71 14.59 -14.78
CA LEU A 209 15.32 15.32 -13.66
C LEU A 209 16.85 15.41 -13.73
N THR A 210 17.51 14.42 -14.35
CA THR A 210 18.99 14.33 -14.35
C THR A 210 19.62 14.74 -15.68
N LYS A 211 18.97 14.45 -16.81
CA LYS A 211 19.51 14.68 -18.15
C LYS A 211 18.71 15.68 -19.01
N TRP A 212 17.50 16.08 -18.59
CA TRP A 212 16.63 17.02 -19.32
C TRP A 212 16.10 18.19 -18.46
N ARG A 213 16.76 18.50 -17.33
CA ARG A 213 16.25 19.40 -16.28
C ARG A 213 15.94 20.83 -16.74
N HIS A 214 16.68 21.34 -17.73
CA HIS A 214 16.59 22.72 -18.21
C HIS A 214 16.15 22.82 -19.67
N LYS A 215 15.64 21.72 -20.23
CA LYS A 215 15.15 21.67 -21.61
C LYS A 215 13.63 21.58 -21.57
N MET A 216 12.96 22.22 -22.54
CA MET A 216 11.51 22.10 -22.66
C MET A 216 11.12 20.71 -23.14
N PRO A 217 9.95 20.18 -22.72
CA PRO A 217 9.39 18.97 -23.31
C PRO A 217 9.09 19.19 -24.81
N PRO A 218 9.06 18.12 -25.62
CA PRO A 218 9.23 16.72 -25.22
C PRO A 218 10.70 16.32 -25.01
N ILE A 219 10.93 15.24 -24.25
CA ILE A 219 12.25 14.62 -24.14
C ILE A 219 12.57 13.96 -25.48
N CYS A 220 13.60 14.44 -26.18
CA CYS A 220 13.98 13.91 -27.49
C CYS A 220 14.98 12.76 -27.36
N LEU A 221 14.51 11.55 -27.59
CA LEU A 221 15.30 10.32 -27.61
C LEU A 221 15.57 9.92 -29.06
N THR A 222 16.74 9.32 -29.29
CA THR A 222 17.03 8.63 -30.54
C THR A 222 17.17 7.14 -30.29
N TYR A 223 16.77 6.30 -31.25
CA TYR A 223 17.00 4.87 -31.16
C TYR A 223 17.80 4.36 -32.36
N ASP A 224 18.48 3.24 -32.14
CA ASP A 224 19.16 2.48 -33.18
C ASP A 224 18.94 0.98 -32.96
N VAL A 225 19.05 0.22 -34.04
CA VAL A 225 18.98 -1.24 -33.99
C VAL A 225 20.41 -1.77 -34.00
N SER A 226 20.83 -2.36 -32.88
CA SER A 226 22.16 -2.96 -32.77
C SER A 226 22.24 -4.11 -33.80
N PRO A 227 23.23 -4.09 -34.71
CA PRO A 227 23.46 -5.22 -35.61
C PRO A 227 23.83 -6.45 -34.78
N ILE A 228 23.27 -7.60 -35.17
CA ILE A 228 23.56 -8.92 -34.58
C ILE A 228 25.03 -9.25 -34.76
#